data_AF-I4EDG3-F1
#
_entry.id   AF-I4EDG3-F1
#
_cell.length_a   1.000
_cell.length_b   1.000
_cell.length_c   1.000
_cell.angle_alpha   90.00
_cell.angle_beta   90.00
_cell.angle_gamma   90.00
#
_symmetry.space_group_name_H-M   'P 1'
#
loop_
_entity.id
_entity.type
_entity.pdbx_description
1 polymer ?
#
loop_
_entity_poly.entity_id
_entity_poly.type
_entity_poly.pdbx_seq_one_letter_code
_entity_poly.pdbx_strand_id
1 'polypeptide(L)'
;MEGWAHYTEQMMLDIGYGDGDPRLRLAQLKEALTRNCRYIAAIKMHTQGMTVEEATRLFQEKAFAEKAPARQEAVRGTFDPGYLNYTLGKLMILKLREDYRRQEGDAFSLLAFHDRLLGLGAPPVPLACRALLRENVEAIL
;
A
#
# COMPACT_ATOMS: atom_id res chain seq x y z
N MET A 1 0.26 -9.97 2.02
CA MET A 1 1.73 -10.03 1.91
C MET A 1 2.30 -8.82 1.18
N GLU A 2 1.84 -8.52 -0.04
CA GLU A 2 2.30 -7.36 -0.84
C GLU A 2 2.17 -5.99 -0.15
N GLY A 3 1.03 -5.73 0.50
CA GLY A 3 0.82 -4.48 1.24
C GLY A 3 1.73 -4.30 2.45
N TRP A 4 2.18 -5.40 3.10
CA TRP A 4 3.13 -5.35 4.21
C TRP A 4 4.51 -4.86 3.72
N ALA A 5 5.03 -5.43 2.63
CA ALA A 5 6.29 -4.98 2.06
C ALA A 5 6.25 -3.48 1.71
N HIS A 6 5.18 -3.06 1.03
CA HIS A 6 5.03 -1.66 0.65
C HIS A 6 4.85 -0.71 1.85
N TYR A 7 4.21 -1.17 2.92
CA TYR A 7 4.13 -0.48 4.20
C TYR A 7 5.52 -0.34 4.86
N THR A 8 6.30 -1.43 4.93
CA THR A 8 7.61 -1.45 5.58
C THR A 8 8.63 -0.57 4.88
N GLU A 9 8.60 -0.49 3.54
CA GLU A 9 9.45 0.42 2.76
C GLU A 9 9.34 1.86 3.26
N GLN A 10 8.10 2.33 3.48
CA GLN A 10 7.86 3.67 4.01
C GLN A 10 8.20 3.76 5.50
N MET A 11 7.75 2.77 6.29
CA MET A 11 7.92 2.76 7.75
C MET A 11 9.39 2.84 8.15
N MET A 12 10.28 2.09 7.49
CA MET A 12 11.71 2.11 7.78
C MET A 12 12.29 3.52 7.67
N LEU A 13 11.94 4.27 6.61
CA LEU A 13 12.38 5.64 6.44
C LEU A 13 11.73 6.60 7.46
N ASP A 14 10.47 6.36 7.85
CA ASP A 14 9.77 7.16 8.85
C ASP A 14 10.39 7.01 10.25
N ILE A 15 10.98 5.86 10.57
CA ILE A 15 11.68 5.60 11.84
C ILE A 15 13.17 5.96 11.83
N GLY A 16 13.66 6.59 10.75
CA GLY A 16 15.02 7.13 10.67
C GLY A 16 16.04 6.26 9.92
N TYR A 17 15.64 5.17 9.26
CA TYR A 17 16.56 4.44 8.39
C TYR A 17 17.11 5.35 7.29
N GLY A 18 18.44 5.33 7.12
CA GLY A 18 19.13 6.14 6.12
C GLY A 18 19.31 7.61 6.52
N ASP A 19 19.17 7.94 7.81
CA ASP A 19 19.55 9.23 8.41
C ASP A 19 18.96 10.45 7.70
N GLY A 20 17.73 10.31 7.17
CA GLY A 20 17.04 11.37 6.47
C GLY A 20 17.56 11.66 5.05
N ASP A 21 18.33 10.75 4.42
CA ASP A 21 18.80 10.91 3.05
C ASP A 21 17.61 11.11 2.08
N PRO A 22 17.47 12.30 1.46
CA PRO A 22 16.34 12.59 0.58
C PRO A 22 16.31 11.69 -0.66
N ARG A 23 17.45 11.11 -1.08
CA ARG A 23 17.52 10.21 -2.23
C ARG A 23 16.81 8.89 -1.95
N LEU A 24 16.94 8.36 -0.74
CA LEU A 24 16.22 7.14 -0.33
C LEU A 24 14.72 7.39 -0.27
N ARG A 25 14.29 8.54 0.28
CA ARG A 25 12.88 8.93 0.29
C ARG A 25 12.34 9.11 -1.12
N LEU A 26 13.08 9.78 -2.00
CA LEU A 26 12.70 9.99 -3.39
C LEU A 26 12.55 8.64 -4.12
N ALA A 27 13.50 7.73 -3.97
CA ALA A 27 13.44 6.40 -4.59
C ALA A 27 12.22 5.60 -4.07
N GLN A 28 11.98 5.60 -2.75
CA GLN A 28 10.82 4.94 -2.16
C GLN A 28 9.50 5.52 -2.68
N LEU A 29 9.38 6.85 -2.78
CA LEU A 29 8.19 7.52 -3.32
C LEU A 29 7.99 7.23 -4.80
N LYS A 30 9.07 7.25 -5.59
CA LYS A 30 9.06 6.90 -7.01
C LYS A 30 8.51 5.50 -7.24
N GLU A 31 8.98 4.52 -6.46
CA GLU A 31 8.45 3.16 -6.52
C GLU A 31 6.99 3.09 -6.02
N ALA A 32 6.63 3.83 -4.98
CA ALA A 32 5.24 3.90 -4.49
C ALA A 32 4.26 4.41 -5.56
N LEU A 33 4.67 5.37 -6.40
CA LEU A 33 3.82 5.90 -7.48
C LEU A 33 3.43 4.83 -8.49
N THR A 34 4.33 3.90 -8.82
CA THR A 34 4.01 2.76 -9.68
C THR A 34 2.92 1.89 -9.07
N ARG A 35 3.05 1.53 -7.78
CA ARG A 35 2.03 0.71 -7.08
C ARG A 35 0.68 1.46 -6.95
N ASN A 36 0.71 2.78 -6.76
CA ASN A 36 -0.49 3.62 -6.75
C ASN A 36 -1.17 3.69 -8.13
N CYS A 37 -0.40 3.73 -9.21
CA CYS A 37 -0.94 3.66 -10.56
C CYS A 37 -1.59 2.31 -10.83
N ARG A 38 -1.00 1.19 -10.36
CA ARG A 38 -1.63 -0.14 -10.42
C ARG A 38 -2.98 -0.16 -9.71
N TYR A 39 -3.06 0.43 -8.52
CA TYR A 39 -4.33 0.53 -7.78
C TYR A 39 -5.42 1.25 -8.57
N ILE A 40 -5.11 2.40 -9.15
CA ILE A 40 -6.05 3.18 -9.97
C ILE A 40 -6.41 2.42 -11.26
N ALA A 41 -5.41 1.87 -11.95
CA ALA A 41 -5.60 1.20 -13.23
C ALA A 41 -6.44 -0.07 -13.08
N ALA A 42 -6.20 -0.91 -12.07
CA ALA A 42 -7.05 -2.08 -11.80
C ALA A 42 -8.52 -1.68 -11.68
N ILE A 43 -8.83 -0.72 -10.81
CA ILE A 43 -10.22 -0.31 -10.57
C ILE A 43 -10.81 0.24 -11.86
N LYS A 44 -10.14 1.20 -12.50
CA LYS A 44 -10.72 1.88 -13.67
C LYS A 44 -10.84 0.99 -14.90
N MET A 45 -9.91 0.07 -15.15
CA MET A 45 -10.02 -0.87 -16.27
C MET A 45 -11.23 -1.78 -16.08
N HIS A 46 -11.41 -2.33 -14.88
CA HIS A 46 -12.40 -3.36 -14.62
C HIS A 46 -13.78 -2.81 -14.21
N THR A 47 -13.89 -1.52 -13.92
CA THR A 47 -15.18 -0.92 -13.51
C THR A 47 -15.57 0.35 -14.27
N GLN A 48 -14.67 0.97 -15.04
CA GLN A 48 -14.91 2.28 -15.69
C GLN A 48 -14.47 2.32 -17.16
N GLY A 49 -14.07 1.18 -17.75
CA GLY A 49 -13.71 1.10 -19.17
C GLY A 49 -12.40 1.77 -19.55
N MET A 50 -11.49 2.00 -18.59
CA MET A 50 -10.15 2.53 -18.90
C MET A 50 -9.42 1.58 -19.87
N THR A 51 -8.89 2.15 -20.95
CA THR A 51 -8.15 1.41 -21.98
C THR A 51 -6.69 1.18 -21.57
N VAL A 52 -6.00 0.25 -22.24
CA VAL A 52 -4.56 0.01 -22.03
C VAL A 52 -3.74 1.25 -22.35
N GLU A 53 -4.14 2.01 -23.37
CA GLU A 53 -3.50 3.27 -23.78
C GLU A 53 -3.66 4.35 -22.70
N GLU A 54 -4.84 4.49 -22.10
CA GLU A 54 -5.09 5.42 -21.00
C GLU A 54 -4.29 5.06 -19.76
N ALA A 55 -4.25 3.78 -19.40
CA ALA A 55 -3.43 3.34 -18.28
C ALA A 55 -1.93 3.49 -18.57
N THR A 56 -1.48 3.25 -19.80
CA THR A 56 -0.08 3.52 -20.20
C THR A 56 0.26 4.99 -19.95
N ARG A 57 -0.61 5.92 -20.36
CA ARG A 57 -0.44 7.36 -20.05
C ARG A 57 -0.42 7.63 -18.55
N LEU A 58 -1.30 6.99 -17.77
CA LEU A 58 -1.29 7.11 -16.31
C LEU A 58 0.08 6.76 -15.71
N PHE A 59 0.67 5.62 -16.11
CA PHE A 59 1.99 5.21 -15.62
C PHE A 59 3.11 6.17 -16.09
N GLN A 60 3.05 6.68 -17.33
CA GLN A 60 4.02 7.66 -17.80
C GLN A 60 3.92 8.99 -17.05
N GLU A 61 2.72 9.52 -16.85
CA GLU A 61 2.51 10.85 -16.27
C GLU A 61 2.63 10.85 -14.74
N LYS A 62 2.17 9.79 -14.07
CA LYS A 62 2.06 9.76 -12.61
C LYS A 62 3.13 8.91 -11.94
N ALA A 63 3.66 7.90 -12.61
CA ALA A 63 4.79 7.12 -12.12
C ALA A 63 6.11 7.45 -12.82
N PHE A 64 6.14 8.43 -13.76
CA PHE A 64 7.30 8.79 -14.59
C PHE A 64 8.02 7.58 -15.19
N ALA A 65 7.25 6.58 -15.62
CA ALA A 65 7.77 5.39 -16.28
C ALA A 65 8.01 5.67 -17.76
N GLU A 66 9.05 5.06 -18.33
CA GLU A 66 9.25 5.06 -19.78
C GLU A 66 8.11 4.32 -20.49
N LYS A 67 7.90 4.63 -21.78
CA LYS A 67 6.75 4.11 -22.54
C LYS A 67 6.65 2.58 -22.52
N ALA A 68 7.76 1.88 -22.72
CA ALA A 68 7.78 0.42 -22.76
C ALA A 68 7.38 -0.22 -21.41
N PRO A 69 8.03 0.08 -20.27
CA PRO A 69 7.59 -0.44 -18.97
C PRO A 69 6.21 0.05 -18.56
N ALA A 70 5.82 1.30 -18.87
CA ALA A 70 4.47 1.81 -18.61
C ALA A 70 3.40 0.97 -19.32
N ARG A 71 3.63 0.62 -20.60
CA ARG A 71 2.72 -0.23 -21.35
C ARG A 71 2.69 -1.66 -20.79
N GLN A 72 3.83 -2.18 -20.34
CA GLN A 72 3.88 -3.50 -19.70
C GLN A 72 3.02 -3.55 -18.43
N GLU A 73 3.09 -2.53 -17.58
CA GLU A 73 2.22 -2.41 -16.38
C GLU A 73 0.75 -2.26 -16.75
N ALA A 74 0.44 -1.46 -17.77
CA ALA A 74 -0.93 -1.32 -18.27
C ALA A 74 -1.48 -2.66 -18.80
N VAL A 75 -0.72 -3.37 -19.62
CA VAL A 75 -1.11 -4.69 -20.13
C VAL A 75 -1.25 -5.71 -19.00
N ARG A 76 -0.38 -5.67 -17.98
CA ARG A 76 -0.52 -6.53 -16.80
C ARG A 76 -1.87 -6.34 -16.11
N GLY A 77 -2.34 -5.11 -16.01
CA GLY A 77 -3.64 -4.79 -15.37
C GLY A 77 -4.84 -5.47 -16.00
N THR A 78 -4.77 -5.87 -17.27
CA THR A 78 -5.90 -6.52 -17.96
C THR A 78 -6.11 -7.97 -17.51
N PHE A 79 -5.05 -8.65 -17.08
CA PHE A 79 -5.11 -10.06 -16.66
C PHE A 79 -4.77 -10.29 -15.18
N ASP A 80 -4.19 -9.30 -14.50
CA ASP A 80 -3.89 -9.31 -13.06
C ASP A 80 -4.52 -8.08 -12.38
N PRO A 81 -5.84 -8.10 -12.14
CA PRO A 81 -6.49 -7.04 -11.35
C PRO A 81 -5.98 -7.03 -9.89
N GLY A 82 -5.40 -8.13 -9.41
CA GLY A 82 -4.93 -8.29 -8.03
C GLY A 82 -3.73 -7.40 -7.68
N TYR A 83 -3.01 -6.87 -8.67
CA TYR A 83 -1.85 -5.99 -8.44
C TYR A 83 -2.18 -4.65 -7.74
N LEU A 84 -3.46 -4.36 -7.47
CA LEU A 84 -3.91 -3.25 -6.63
C LEU A 84 -3.60 -3.48 -5.16
N ASN A 85 -3.42 -4.74 -4.76
CA ASN A 85 -3.30 -5.17 -3.36
C ASN A 85 -2.06 -4.61 -2.65
N TYR A 86 -1.01 -4.19 -3.38
CA TYR A 86 0.12 -3.48 -2.81
C TYR A 86 -0.32 -2.19 -2.09
N THR A 87 -0.98 -1.29 -2.82
CA THR A 87 -1.42 0.00 -2.27
C THR A 87 -2.61 -0.18 -1.35
N LEU A 88 -3.60 -1.00 -1.72
CA LEU A 88 -4.75 -1.27 -0.84
C LEU A 88 -4.29 -1.81 0.51
N GLY A 89 -3.47 -2.87 0.51
CA GLY A 89 -2.99 -3.48 1.73
C GLY A 89 -2.15 -2.52 2.58
N LYS A 90 -1.30 -1.69 1.97
CA LYS A 90 -0.55 -0.65 2.68
C LYS A 90 -1.49 0.36 3.36
N LEU A 91 -2.48 0.87 2.65
CA LEU A 91 -3.44 1.84 3.19
C LEU A 91 -4.22 1.24 4.37
N MET A 92 -4.65 -0.01 4.25
CA MET A 92 -5.34 -0.71 5.33
C MET A 92 -4.44 -0.92 6.55
N ILE A 93 -3.16 -1.28 6.37
CA ILE A 93 -2.20 -1.42 7.48
C ILE A 93 -1.92 -0.06 8.14
N LEU A 94 -1.75 1.00 7.35
CA LEU A 94 -1.56 2.36 7.89
C LEU A 94 -2.76 2.81 8.72
N LYS A 95 -3.97 2.57 8.23
CA LYS A 95 -5.20 2.86 8.96
C LYS A 95 -5.29 2.03 10.24
N LEU A 96 -5.06 0.72 10.16
CA LEU A 96 -5.07 -0.15 11.34
C LEU A 96 -4.04 0.29 12.39
N ARG A 97 -2.83 0.68 11.97
CA ARG A 97 -1.81 1.21 12.88
C ARG A 97 -2.28 2.47 13.58
N GLU A 98 -2.91 3.38 12.84
CA GLU A 98 -3.41 4.63 13.40
C GLU A 98 -4.57 4.38 14.38
N ASP A 99 -5.51 3.51 14.00
CA ASP A 99 -6.63 3.12 14.86
C ASP A 99 -6.12 2.45 16.16
N TYR A 100 -5.13 1.55 16.05
CA TYR A 100 -4.47 0.91 17.19
C TYR A 100 -3.71 1.92 18.07
N ARG A 101 -3.00 2.88 17.45
CA ARG A 101 -2.31 3.96 18.17
C ARG A 101 -3.28 4.82 18.99
N ARG A 102 -4.42 5.19 18.42
CA ARG A 102 -5.45 5.95 19.15
C ARG A 102 -6.03 5.16 20.33
N GLN A 103 -6.23 3.85 20.16
CA GLN A 103 -6.71 2.98 21.23
C GLN A 103 -5.73 2.88 22.39
N GLU A 104 -4.44 2.72 22.11
CA GLU A 104 -3.42 2.53 23.15
C GLU A 104 -2.96 3.85 23.78
N GLY A 105 -3.19 5.00 23.12
CA GLY A 105 -2.80 6.31 23.62
C GLY A 105 -1.30 6.38 23.93
N ASP A 106 -0.95 6.85 25.13
CA ASP A 106 0.44 6.97 25.58
C ASP A 106 1.16 5.62 25.73
N ALA A 107 0.41 4.50 25.79
CA ALA A 107 0.97 3.16 25.85
C ALA A 107 1.33 2.58 24.47
N PHE A 108 1.10 3.33 23.38
CA PHE A 108 1.37 2.86 22.03
C PHE A 108 2.86 2.53 21.83
N SER A 109 3.11 1.34 21.26
CA SER A 109 4.43 0.90 20.80
C SER A 109 4.32 0.34 19.38
N LEU A 110 5.15 0.86 18.48
CA LEU A 110 5.23 0.37 17.10
C LEU A 110 5.68 -1.10 17.05
N LEU A 111 6.64 -1.47 17.90
CA LEU A 111 7.11 -2.86 18.02
C LEU A 111 5.97 -3.78 18.46
N ALA A 112 5.26 -3.42 19.53
CA ALA A 112 4.15 -4.23 20.03
C ALA A 112 3.01 -4.38 19.00
N PHE A 113 2.75 -3.33 18.22
CA PHE A 113 1.81 -3.38 17.10
C PHE A 113 2.26 -4.39 16.03
N HIS A 114 3.52 -4.34 15.61
CA HIS A 114 4.06 -5.27 14.59
C HIS A 114 4.10 -6.71 15.09
N ASP A 115 4.53 -6.94 16.33
CA ASP A 115 4.56 -8.28 16.93
C ASP A 115 3.17 -8.91 16.96
N ARG A 116 2.15 -8.14 17.37
CA ARG A 116 0.76 -8.63 17.37
C ARG A 116 0.25 -8.88 15.96
N LEU A 117 0.48 -7.95 15.03
CA LEU A 117 0.01 -8.09 13.66
C LEU A 117 0.62 -9.32 12.97
N LEU A 118 1.94 -9.49 13.08
CA LEU A 118 2.68 -10.60 12.47
C LEU A 118 2.45 -11.92 13.22
N GLY A 119 2.16 -11.87 14.52
CA GLY A 119 1.78 -13.04 15.32
C GLY A 119 0.50 -13.72 14.84
N LEU A 120 -0.35 -13.01 14.08
CA LEU A 120 -1.51 -13.60 13.40
C LEU A 120 -1.13 -14.39 12.12
N GLY A 121 0.13 -14.35 11.70
CA GLY A 121 0.61 -14.87 10.43
C GLY A 121 0.35 -13.90 9.29
N ALA A 122 -0.50 -14.30 8.33
CA ALA A 122 -0.84 -13.47 7.17
C ALA A 122 -2.37 -13.41 6.93
N PRO A 123 -3.18 -13.04 7.93
CA PRO A 123 -4.62 -12.95 7.72
C PRO A 123 -4.95 -11.79 6.76
N PRO A 124 -6.11 -11.83 6.10
CA PRO A 124 -6.71 -10.64 5.50
C PRO A 124 -6.77 -9.50 6.53
N VAL A 125 -6.39 -8.28 6.13
CA VAL A 125 -6.32 -7.13 7.03
C VAL A 125 -7.63 -6.87 7.80
N PRO A 126 -8.84 -7.05 7.23
CA PRO A 126 -10.09 -6.90 7.99
C PRO A 126 -10.20 -7.85 9.20
N LEU A 127 -9.65 -9.06 9.09
CA LEU A 127 -9.61 -10.00 10.22
C LEU A 127 -8.56 -9.58 11.25
N ALA A 128 -7.41 -9.07 10.81
CA ALA A 128 -6.43 -8.49 11.71
C ALA A 128 -7.01 -7.30 12.49
N CYS A 129 -7.81 -6.43 11.84
CA CYS A 129 -8.48 -5.31 12.52
C CYS A 129 -9.35 -5.80 13.69
N ARG A 130 -10.18 -6.83 13.46
CA ARG A 130 -11.05 -7.42 14.50
C ARG A 130 -10.25 -8.04 15.65
N ALA A 131 -9.06 -8.55 15.38
CA ALA A 131 -8.21 -9.16 16.40
C ALA A 131 -7.43 -8.12 17.23
N LEU A 132 -7.07 -6.98 16.63
CA LEU A 132 -6.20 -5.97 17.27
C LEU A 132 -6.97 -4.83 17.96
N LEU A 133 -8.19 -4.52 17.50
CA LEU A 133 -8.99 -3.40 18.02
C LEU A 133 -10.06 -3.89 19.01
N ARG A 134 -10.25 -3.16 20.11
CA ARG A 134 -11.16 -3.49 21.23
C ARG A 134 -12.62 -3.20 20.88
N GLU A 135 -12.85 -2.15 20.09
CA GLU A 135 -14.17 -1.82 19.56
C GLU A 135 -14.25 -2.30 18.10
N ASN A 136 -15.44 -2.73 17.68
CA ASN A 136 -15.73 -2.91 16.26
C ASN A 136 -15.76 -1.54 15.59
N VAL A 137 -14.58 -0.98 15.33
CA VAL A 137 -14.44 0.11 14.37
C VAL A 137 -14.97 -0.46 13.07
N GLU A 138 -16.02 0.16 12.51
CA GLU A 138 -16.57 -0.25 11.22
C GLU A 138 -15.41 -0.57 10.29
N ALA A 139 -15.38 -1.80 9.77
CA ALA A 139 -14.32 -2.24 8.90
C ALA A 139 -14.47 -1.46 7.58
N ILE A 140 -13.90 -0.26 7.54
CA ILE A 140 -13.96 0.62 6.38
C ILE A 140 -13.09 -0.01 5.29
N LEU A 141 -13.77 -0.55 4.27
CA LEU A 141 -13.41 -0.29 2.88
C LEU A 141 -13.84 1.14 2.56
#